data_AF-A0A7V9KV89-F1
#
_entry.id   AF-A0A7V9KV89-F1
#
_cell.length_a   1.000
_cell.length_b   1.000
_cell.length_c   1.000
_cell.angle_alpha   90.00
_cell.angle_beta   90.00
_cell.angle_gamma   90.00
#
_symmetry.space_group_name_H-M   'P 1'
#
loop_
_entity.id
_entity.type
_entity.pdbx_description
1 polymer ?
#
loop_
_entity_poly.entity_id
_entity_poly.type
_entity_poly.pdbx_seq_one_letter_code
_entity_poly.pdbx_strand_id
1 'polypeptide(L)'
;MALRHGARRLTRDVDGRGEPADLIAELAREIAREHGLRDDWLNARAMAFLPPIGDEDRELLSERPGLRIETVSARVLLAMKMAAFRATDRSDLELLFVELNISHPQQAVRMTRDAYGEHSIVLPEDADEDLYLQAEEILERLGRGLQGRPQPPAPA
;
A
#
# COMPACT_ATOMS: atom_id res chain seq x y z
N MET A 1 -4.06 -0.14 -1.41
CA MET A 1 -4.12 0.39 -2.80
C MET A 1 -5.48 0.24 -3.46
N ALA A 2 -5.96 -0.95 -3.86
CA ALA A 2 -7.17 -1.09 -4.69
C ALA A 2 -8.49 -0.65 -4.04
N LEU A 3 -8.65 -0.87 -2.72
CA LEU A 3 -9.91 -0.57 -2.04
C LEU A 3 -10.14 0.92 -1.75
N ARG A 4 -9.08 1.75 -1.76
CA ARG A 4 -9.16 3.15 -1.28
C ARG A 4 -8.28 4.15 -2.04
N HIS A 5 -7.07 3.74 -2.43
CA HIS A 5 -6.04 4.63 -2.97
C HIS A 5 -5.96 4.58 -4.52
N GLY A 6 -7.09 4.35 -5.19
CA GLY A 6 -7.25 4.58 -6.63
C GLY A 6 -6.47 3.65 -7.58
N ALA A 7 -5.89 2.54 -7.10
CA ALA A 7 -5.20 1.61 -7.99
C ALA A 7 -6.21 0.92 -8.94
N ARG A 8 -6.08 1.18 -10.25
CA ARG A 8 -6.96 0.63 -11.30
C ARG A 8 -6.63 -0.80 -11.73
N ARG A 9 -5.61 -1.43 -11.13
CA ARG A 9 -5.19 -2.79 -11.48
C ARG A 9 -6.08 -3.81 -10.77
N LEU A 10 -6.49 -4.85 -11.49
CA LEU A 10 -7.09 -6.05 -10.92
C LEU A 10 -6.07 -6.74 -10.00
N THR A 11 -6.40 -6.87 -8.72
CA THR A 11 -5.64 -7.71 -7.79
C THR A 11 -6.13 -9.14 -7.88
N ARG A 12 -5.22 -10.12 -7.87
CA ARG A 12 -5.58 -11.55 -7.94
C ARG A 12 -6.04 -12.08 -6.58
N ASP A 13 -5.61 -11.42 -5.53
CA ASP A 13 -5.83 -11.73 -4.14
C ASP A 13 -5.95 -10.45 -3.30
N VAL A 14 -6.53 -10.61 -2.12
CA VAL A 14 -6.73 -9.59 -1.10
C VAL A 14 -5.96 -10.04 0.13
N ASP A 15 -5.04 -9.21 0.57
CA ASP A 15 -4.41 -9.38 1.88
C ASP A 15 -5.32 -8.80 2.97
N GLY A 16 -5.75 -9.65 3.90
CA GLY A 16 -6.59 -9.26 5.02
C GLY A 16 -6.70 -10.38 6.05
N ARG A 17 -6.92 -9.98 7.30
CA ARG A 17 -7.28 -10.87 8.40
C ARG A 17 -8.62 -10.42 8.97
N GLY A 18 -9.47 -11.38 9.30
CA GLY A 18 -10.71 -11.16 10.03
C GLY A 18 -10.71 -11.90 11.37
N GLU A 19 -11.66 -11.55 12.22
CA GLU A 19 -11.88 -12.20 13.51
C GLU A 19 -13.35 -12.59 13.64
N PRO A 20 -13.68 -13.86 13.98
CA PRO A 20 -12.77 -14.99 14.29
C PRO A 20 -12.03 -15.54 13.06
N ALA A 21 -10.73 -15.82 13.19
CA ALA A 21 -9.87 -16.17 12.05
C ALA A 21 -10.29 -17.45 11.32
N ASP A 22 -10.59 -18.53 12.05
CA ASP A 22 -10.96 -19.83 11.45
C ASP A 22 -12.26 -19.74 10.66
N LEU A 23 -13.26 -19.05 11.21
CA LEU A 23 -14.54 -18.83 10.56
C LEU A 23 -14.38 -18.01 9.27
N ILE A 24 -13.56 -16.95 9.31
CA ILE A 24 -13.30 -16.12 8.13
C ILE A 24 -12.56 -16.92 7.05
N ALA A 25 -11.60 -17.76 7.43
CA ALA A 25 -10.87 -18.62 6.50
C ALA A 25 -11.75 -19.74 5.89
N GLU A 26 -12.71 -20.27 6.64
CA GLU A 26 -13.72 -21.18 6.12
C GLU A 26 -14.61 -20.49 5.08
N LEU A 27 -15.24 -19.36 5.45
CA LEU A 27 -16.10 -18.57 4.57
C LEU A 27 -15.38 -18.12 3.29
N ALA A 28 -14.12 -17.70 3.40
CA ALA A 28 -13.31 -17.33 2.24
C ALA A 28 -13.16 -18.48 1.24
N ARG A 29 -12.97 -19.72 1.70
CA ARG A 29 -12.89 -20.91 0.83
C ARG A 29 -14.25 -21.27 0.23
N GLU A 30 -15.36 -20.99 0.90
CA GLU A 30 -16.69 -21.16 0.31
C GLU A 30 -16.92 -20.21 -0.85
N ILE A 31 -16.65 -18.92 -0.63
CA ILE A 31 -16.71 -17.87 -1.66
C ILE A 31 -15.78 -18.23 -2.83
N ALA A 32 -14.60 -18.78 -2.55
CA ALA A 32 -13.67 -19.20 -3.60
C ALA A 32 -14.28 -20.24 -4.53
N ARG A 33 -14.92 -21.27 -3.97
CA ARG A 33 -15.61 -22.34 -4.72
C ARG A 33 -16.78 -21.80 -5.53
N GLU A 34 -17.59 -20.93 -4.94
CA GLU A 34 -18.77 -20.35 -5.59
C GLU A 34 -18.42 -19.47 -6.79
N HIS A 35 -17.31 -18.72 -6.68
CA HIS A 35 -16.91 -17.73 -7.69
C HIS A 35 -15.75 -18.19 -8.59
N GLY A 36 -15.27 -19.43 -8.44
CA GLY A 36 -14.12 -19.95 -9.19
C GLY A 36 -12.82 -19.17 -8.92
N LEU A 37 -12.68 -18.62 -7.72
CA LEU A 37 -11.46 -17.93 -7.29
C LEU A 37 -10.44 -18.97 -6.78
N ARG A 38 -9.20 -18.52 -6.61
CA ARG A 38 -8.17 -19.31 -5.94
C ARG A 38 -8.51 -19.45 -4.45
N ASP A 39 -8.20 -20.59 -3.84
CA ASP A 39 -8.42 -20.81 -2.41
C ASP A 39 -7.71 -19.79 -1.50
N ASP A 40 -6.63 -19.15 -2.00
CA ASP A 40 -5.86 -18.13 -1.30
C ASP A 40 -6.21 -16.69 -1.72
N TRP A 41 -7.38 -16.46 -2.34
CA TRP A 41 -7.81 -15.13 -2.77
C TRP A 41 -7.97 -14.14 -1.60
N LEU A 42 -8.25 -14.63 -0.39
CA LEU A 42 -8.16 -13.87 0.85
C LEU A 42 -7.11 -14.53 1.73
N ASN A 43 -6.03 -13.81 2.05
CA ASN A 43 -4.92 -14.36 2.83
C ASN A 43 -4.31 -13.30 3.75
N ALA A 44 -3.52 -13.72 4.74
CA ALA A 44 -2.89 -12.82 5.71
C ALA A 44 -1.38 -12.65 5.47
N ARG A 45 -0.88 -12.88 4.24
CA ARG A 45 0.57 -12.91 3.97
C ARG A 45 1.22 -11.55 4.21
N ALA A 46 0.57 -10.46 3.83
CA ALA A 46 1.09 -9.11 4.08
C ALA A 46 1.27 -8.77 5.58
N MET A 47 0.60 -9.49 6.50
CA MET A 47 0.66 -9.18 7.93
C MET A 47 2.06 -9.36 8.53
N ALA A 48 2.86 -10.26 7.98
CA ALA A 48 4.25 -10.47 8.42
C ALA A 48 5.18 -9.28 8.10
N PHE A 49 4.75 -8.38 7.22
CA PHE A 49 5.52 -7.22 6.77
C PHE A 49 4.95 -5.91 7.30
N LEU A 50 3.85 -5.95 8.06
CA LEU A 50 3.29 -4.75 8.64
C LEU A 50 4.27 -4.15 9.65
N PRO A 51 4.51 -2.83 9.60
CA PRO A 51 5.11 -2.13 10.72
C PRO A 51 4.22 -2.27 11.97
N PRO A 52 4.73 -1.93 13.17
CA PRO A 52 3.86 -1.68 14.32
C PRO A 52 2.78 -0.65 13.94
N ILE A 53 1.51 -1.03 14.03
CA ILE A 53 0.37 -0.16 13.68
C ILE A 53 -0.49 0.11 14.92
N GLY A 54 -0.86 1.38 15.09
CA GLY A 54 -1.84 1.83 16.09
C GLY A 54 -3.23 2.01 15.50
N ASP A 55 -4.19 2.45 16.32
CA ASP A 55 -5.55 2.77 15.85
C ASP A 55 -5.55 3.93 14.84
N GLU A 56 -4.64 4.90 15.00
CA GLU A 56 -4.46 6.02 14.08
C GLU A 56 -3.95 5.62 12.68
N ASP A 57 -3.39 4.42 12.56
CA ASP A 57 -2.93 3.83 11.30
C ASP A 57 -4.01 3.02 10.60
N ARG A 58 -5.21 2.95 11.17
CA ARG A 58 -6.36 2.24 10.61
C ARG A 58 -7.39 3.22 10.09
N GLU A 59 -7.86 2.93 8.89
CA GLU A 59 -8.87 3.73 8.21
C GLU A 59 -10.11 2.87 7.96
N LEU A 60 -11.26 3.31 8.48
CA LEU A 60 -12.54 2.65 8.23
C LEU A 60 -12.90 2.72 6.75
N LEU A 61 -13.14 1.56 6.13
CA LEU A 61 -13.66 1.45 4.76
C LEU A 61 -15.18 1.29 4.75
N SER A 62 -15.70 0.42 5.62
CA SER A 62 -17.13 0.15 5.68
C SER A 62 -17.51 -0.41 7.05
N GLU A 63 -18.67 0.02 7.56
CA GLU A 63 -19.24 -0.51 8.78
C GLU A 63 -20.71 -0.85 8.53
N ARG A 64 -21.10 -2.07 8.91
CA ARG A 64 -22.46 -2.62 8.82
C ARG A 64 -22.72 -3.45 10.08
N PRO A 65 -23.98 -3.76 10.42
CA PRO A 65 -24.28 -4.62 11.56
C PRO A 65 -23.50 -5.95 11.48
N GLY A 66 -22.61 -6.18 12.43
CA GLY A 66 -21.78 -7.39 12.49
C GLY A 66 -20.57 -7.43 11.55
N LEU A 67 -20.26 -6.36 10.81
CA LEU A 67 -19.12 -6.31 9.89
C LEU A 67 -18.45 -4.93 9.90
N ARG A 68 -17.17 -4.91 10.26
CA ARG A 68 -16.31 -3.74 10.19
C ARG A 68 -15.12 -4.07 9.31
N ILE A 69 -14.90 -3.26 8.27
CA ILE A 69 -13.81 -3.41 7.32
C ILE A 69 -12.91 -2.19 7.44
N GLU A 70 -11.66 -2.42 7.78
CA GLU A 70 -10.63 -1.39 7.90
C GLU A 70 -9.51 -1.65 6.90
N THR A 71 -8.77 -0.60 6.57
CA THR A 71 -7.51 -0.69 5.84
C THR A 71 -6.43 0.06 6.58
N VAL A 72 -5.18 -0.17 6.20
CA VAL A 72 -4.06 0.61 6.73
C VAL A 72 -3.97 1.96 6.04
N SER A 73 -3.48 2.96 6.76
CA SER A 73 -3.31 4.32 6.25
C SER A 73 -2.37 4.39 5.04
N ALA A 74 -2.49 5.45 4.24
CA ALA A 74 -1.58 5.72 3.13
C ALA A 74 -0.11 5.74 3.57
N ARG A 75 0.17 6.24 4.78
CA ARG A 75 1.52 6.28 5.38
C ARG A 75 2.09 4.87 5.59
N VAL A 76 1.29 3.96 6.15
CA VAL A 76 1.71 2.56 6.35
C VAL A 76 1.90 1.86 5.01
N LEU A 77 0.99 2.07 4.04
CA LEU A 77 1.15 1.53 2.70
C LEU A 77 2.42 2.03 2.03
N LEU A 78 2.74 3.32 2.14
CA LEU A 78 3.99 3.89 1.63
C LEU A 78 5.18 3.15 2.22
N ALA A 79 5.25 3.03 3.56
CA ALA A 79 6.35 2.37 4.24
C ALA A 79 6.54 0.92 3.74
N MET A 80 5.46 0.14 3.68
CA MET A 80 5.53 -1.25 3.21
C MET A 80 5.97 -1.35 1.74
N LYS A 81 5.53 -0.41 0.90
CA LYS A 81 5.85 -0.39 -0.53
C LYS A 81 7.28 0.05 -0.78
N MET A 82 7.79 1.00 -0.01
CA MET A 82 9.18 1.41 -0.01
C MET A 82 10.09 0.28 0.49
N ALA A 83 9.74 -0.38 1.60
CA ALA A 83 10.53 -1.49 2.12
C ALA A 83 10.62 -2.69 1.15
N ALA A 84 9.54 -2.99 0.41
CA ALA A 84 9.53 -4.09 -0.55
C ALA A 84 10.10 -3.72 -1.94
N PHE A 85 9.83 -2.48 -2.39
CA PHE A 85 10.24 -1.87 -3.65
C PHE A 85 10.24 -2.77 -4.89
N ARG A 86 9.20 -3.59 -5.09
CA ARG A 86 9.11 -4.46 -6.28
C ARG A 86 8.69 -3.65 -7.49
N ALA A 87 8.95 -4.16 -8.69
CA ALA A 87 8.50 -3.51 -9.94
C ALA A 87 6.99 -3.18 -9.95
N THR A 88 6.16 -4.03 -9.32
CA THR A 88 4.71 -3.81 -9.18
C THR A 88 4.33 -2.72 -8.20
N ASP A 89 5.22 -2.36 -7.28
CA ASP A 89 4.97 -1.35 -6.25
C ASP A 89 5.23 0.08 -6.77
N ARG A 90 5.95 0.25 -7.89
CA ARG A 90 6.30 1.58 -8.44
C ARG A 90 5.09 2.45 -8.74
N SER A 91 4.08 1.92 -9.43
CA SER A 91 2.85 2.67 -9.72
C SER A 91 2.02 2.90 -8.46
N ASP A 92 2.09 2.00 -7.48
CA ASP A 92 1.44 2.20 -6.19
C ASP A 92 2.11 3.36 -5.43
N LEU A 93 3.45 3.41 -5.46
CA LEU A 93 4.26 4.48 -4.86
C LEU A 93 4.04 5.83 -5.54
N GLU A 94 3.92 5.88 -6.88
CA GLU A 94 3.56 7.13 -7.58
C GLU A 94 2.24 7.73 -7.06
N LEU A 95 1.22 6.90 -6.86
CA LEU A 95 -0.07 7.34 -6.29
C LEU A 95 0.09 7.82 -4.85
N LEU A 96 0.82 7.05 -4.03
CA LEU A 96 1.05 7.38 -2.62
C LEU A 96 1.89 8.65 -2.43
N PHE A 97 2.88 8.90 -3.29
CA PHE A 97 3.67 10.13 -3.26
C PHE A 97 2.81 11.36 -3.55
N VAL A 98 1.90 11.24 -4.53
CA VAL A 98 0.94 12.32 -4.82
C VAL A 98 -0.05 12.51 -3.66
N GLU A 99 -0.62 11.44 -3.14
CA GLU A 99 -1.59 11.48 -2.03
C GLU A 99 -1.00 12.09 -0.76
N LEU A 100 0.25 11.73 -0.44
CA LEU A 100 0.97 12.20 0.74
C LEU A 100 1.74 13.52 0.52
N ASN A 101 1.63 14.11 -0.68
CA ASN A 101 2.35 15.33 -1.07
C ASN A 101 3.87 15.25 -0.85
N ILE A 102 4.47 14.10 -1.21
CA ILE A 102 5.90 13.89 -1.13
C ILE A 102 6.57 14.53 -2.33
N SER A 103 7.44 15.51 -2.08
CA SER A 103 8.19 16.24 -3.10
C SER A 103 9.70 16.11 -2.95
N HIS A 104 10.18 15.45 -1.90
CA HIS A 104 11.60 15.29 -1.61
C HIS A 104 11.89 13.86 -1.08
N PRO A 105 12.92 13.14 -1.59
CA PRO A 105 13.17 11.75 -1.20
C PRO A 105 13.24 11.50 0.32
N GLN A 106 13.89 12.39 1.07
CA GLN A 106 14.04 12.28 2.53
C GLN A 106 12.69 12.26 3.25
N GLN A 107 11.60 12.80 2.68
CA GLN A 107 10.28 12.67 3.29
C GLN A 107 9.82 11.22 3.28
N ALA A 108 10.00 10.51 2.15
CA ALA A 108 9.66 9.09 2.05
C ALA A 108 10.56 8.22 2.93
N VAL A 109 11.86 8.53 3.01
CA VAL A 109 12.80 7.85 3.91
C VAL A 109 12.33 7.99 5.37
N ARG A 110 12.09 9.22 5.83
CA ARG A 110 11.60 9.48 7.20
C ARG A 110 10.28 8.78 7.49
N MET A 111 9.28 8.93 6.61
CA MET A 111 7.98 8.26 6.79
C MET A 111 8.10 6.74 6.90
N THR A 112 9.01 6.13 6.12
CA THR A 112 9.25 4.68 6.14
C THR A 112 9.94 4.25 7.42
N ARG A 113 10.95 5.00 7.88
CA ARG A 113 11.64 4.78 9.16
C ARG A 113 10.72 4.96 10.35
N ASP A 114 9.96 6.04 10.39
CA ASP A 114 9.02 6.36 11.46
C ASP A 114 7.94 5.26 11.60
N ALA A 115 7.53 4.65 10.48
CA ALA A 115 6.59 3.53 10.50
C ALA A 115 7.21 2.25 11.09
N TYR A 116 8.40 1.86 10.63
CA TYR A 116 9.00 0.58 11.03
C TYR A 116 9.76 0.62 12.36
N GLY A 117 10.26 1.79 12.76
CA GLY A 117 11.13 1.97 13.92
C GLY A 117 12.57 1.51 13.69
N GLU A 118 13.45 1.85 14.63
CA GLU A 118 14.91 1.62 14.53
C GLU A 118 15.30 0.13 14.54
N HIS A 119 14.47 -0.74 15.13
CA HIS A 119 14.79 -2.17 15.30
C HIS A 119 13.94 -3.09 14.42
N SER A 120 13.52 -2.59 13.26
CA SER A 120 12.73 -3.37 12.32
C SER A 120 13.54 -4.51 11.70
N ILE A 121 12.99 -5.72 11.70
CA ILE A 121 13.55 -6.86 10.97
C ILE A 121 13.32 -6.71 9.45
N VAL A 122 12.26 -5.99 9.06
CA VAL A 122 11.89 -5.79 7.66
C VAL A 122 12.79 -4.74 6.99
N LEU A 123 13.23 -3.75 7.75
CA LEU A 123 14.00 -2.61 7.24
C LEU A 123 15.38 -2.53 7.92
N PRO A 124 16.47 -2.95 7.23
CA PRO A 124 17.83 -2.88 7.75
C PRO A 124 18.23 -1.47 8.21
N GLU A 125 19.12 -1.35 9.19
CA GLU A 125 19.57 -0.06 9.74
C GLU A 125 20.23 0.84 8.67
N ASP A 126 20.92 0.26 7.70
CA ASP A 126 21.63 0.95 6.62
C ASP A 126 20.80 1.22 5.35
N ALA A 127 19.51 0.86 5.36
CA ALA A 127 18.62 1.01 4.19
C ALA A 127 18.31 2.47 3.76
N ASP A 128 18.84 3.48 4.43
CA ASP A 128 18.52 4.90 4.15
C ASP A 128 18.96 5.33 2.75
N GLU A 129 20.14 4.89 2.32
CA GLU A 129 20.66 5.20 0.98
C GLU A 129 19.79 4.55 -0.10
N ASP A 130 19.43 3.28 0.09
CA ASP A 130 18.53 2.56 -0.82
C ASP A 130 17.16 3.23 -0.88
N LEU A 131 16.53 3.51 0.26
CA LEU A 131 15.24 4.20 0.33
C LEU A 131 15.28 5.57 -0.35
N TYR A 132 16.40 6.29 -0.21
CA TYR A 132 16.60 7.57 -0.86
C TYR A 132 16.61 7.44 -2.38
N LEU A 133 17.41 6.53 -2.92
CA LEU A 133 17.49 6.26 -4.37
C LEU A 133 16.15 5.79 -4.94
N GLN A 134 15.47 4.92 -4.21
CA GLN A 134 14.13 4.45 -4.54
C GLN A 134 13.13 5.60 -4.64
N ALA A 135 13.16 6.54 -3.68
CA ALA A 135 12.28 7.69 -3.66
C ALA A 135 12.62 8.72 -4.76
N GLU A 136 13.91 8.93 -5.06
CA GLU A 136 14.33 9.71 -6.22
C GLU A 136 13.76 9.15 -7.51
N GLU A 137 13.85 7.82 -7.72
CA GLU A 137 13.32 7.17 -8.90
C GLU A 137 11.81 7.43 -9.07
N ILE A 138 11.02 7.35 -7.99
CA ILE A 138 9.58 7.61 -8.06
C ILE A 138 9.29 9.08 -8.42
N LEU A 139 10.04 10.03 -7.85
CA LEU A 139 9.88 11.46 -8.16
C LEU A 139 10.26 11.78 -9.62
N GLU A 140 11.33 11.19 -10.14
CA GLU A 140 11.69 11.33 -11.56
C GLU A 140 10.57 10.81 -12.48
N ARG A 141 9.97 9.67 -12.14
CA ARG A 141 8.87 9.08 -12.90
C ARG A 141 7.64 9.98 -12.90
N LEU A 142 7.30 10.57 -11.76
CA LEU A 142 6.23 11.56 -11.65
C LEU A 142 6.52 12.81 -12.49
N GLY A 143 7.76 13.32 -12.44
CA GLY A 143 8.20 14.45 -13.26
C GLY A 143 8.05 14.21 -14.77
N ARG A 144 8.44 13.03 -15.25
CA ARG A 144 8.25 12.63 -16.66
C ARG A 144 6.77 12.48 -17.02
N GLY A 145 5.94 11.95 -16.12
CA GLY A 145 4.50 11.81 -16.31
C GLY A 145 3.76 13.14 -16.44
N LEU A 146 4.20 14.18 -15.73
CA LEU A 146 3.64 15.54 -15.81
C LEU A 146 4.05 16.26 -17.10
N GLN A 147 5.29 16.06 -17.59
CA GLN A 147 5.78 16.66 -18.83
C GLN A 147 5.12 16.10 -20.11
N GLY A 148 4.58 14.87 -20.05
CA GLY A 148 3.91 14.21 -21.18
C GLY A 148 2.40 14.50 -21.33
N ARG A 149 1.80 15.32 -20.45
CA ARG A 149 0.36 15.67 -20.54
C ARG A 149 0.14 16.74 -21.62
N PRO A 150 -0.73 16.52 -22.62
CA PRO A 150 -1.02 17.55 -23.62
C PRO A 150 -1.58 18.81 -22.94
N GLN A 151 -1.00 19.96 -23.28
CA GLN A 151 -1.49 21.27 -22.85
C GLN A 151 -2.93 21.44 -23.37
N PRO A 152 -3.90 21.82 -22.52
CA PRO A 152 -5.23 22.17 -23.02
C PRO A 152 -5.11 23.31 -24.04
N PRO A 153 -5.91 23.32 -25.12
CA PRO A 153 -5.87 24.39 -26.10
C PRO A 153 -6.12 25.75 -25.41
N ALA A 154 -5.36 26.76 -25.82
CA ALA A 154 -5.52 28.11 -25.31
C ALA A 154 -6.96 28.61 -25.56
N PRO A 155 -7.55 29.38 -24.63
CA PRO A 155 -8.86 29.98 -24.86
C PRO A 155 -8.81 30.92 -26.07
N ALA A 156 -9.82 30.81 -26.92
CA ALA A 156 -10.03 31.66 -28.11
C ALA A 156 -10.44 33.09 -27.74
#